data_AF-A0A534E4S6-F1
#
_entry.id   AF-A0A534E4S6-F1
#
_cell.length_a   1.000
_cell.length_b   1.000
_cell.length_c   1.000
_cell.angle_alpha   90.00
_cell.angle_beta   90.00
_cell.angle_gamma   90.00
#
_symmetry.space_group_name_H-M   'P 1'
#
loop_
_entity.id
_entity.type
_entity.pdbx_description
1 polymer ?
#
loop_
_entity_poly.entity_id
_entity_poly.type
_entity_poly.pdbx_seq_one_letter_code
_entity_poly.pdbx_strand_id
1 'polypeptide(L)' 'LALAQASPFLTGATSLQTNILAWLTPIAIILVMALGAMAMANRLAWGWCIGAILGIAIAFGAPQIVSWVRGMFGV' A
#
# COMPACT_ATOMS: atom_id res chain seq x y z
N LEU A 1 9.32 -18.86 -32.89
CA LEU A 1 8.89 -19.00 -31.47
C LEU A 1 10.10 -19.11 -30.52
N ALA A 2 11.20 -18.41 -30.80
CA ALA A 2 12.23 -18.17 -29.79
C ALA A 2 11.64 -17.12 -28.84
N LEU A 3 11.12 -17.60 -27.72
CA LEU A 3 10.41 -16.82 -26.71
C LEU A 3 11.17 -15.53 -26.43
N ALA A 4 10.45 -14.42 -26.51
CA ALA A 4 10.80 -13.16 -25.87
C ALA A 4 11.13 -13.45 -24.41
N GLN A 5 12.41 -13.69 -24.13
CA GLN A 5 12.89 -13.92 -22.78
C GLN A 5 12.65 -12.62 -22.05
N ALA A 6 11.60 -12.59 -21.20
CA ALA A 6 11.29 -11.45 -20.34
C ALA A 6 12.59 -10.98 -19.71
N SER A 7 12.89 -9.68 -19.84
CA SER A 7 14.21 -9.19 -19.45
C SER A 7 14.47 -9.56 -17.98
N PRO A 8 15.66 -10.08 -17.63
CA PRO A 8 15.95 -10.45 -16.25
C PRO A 8 15.81 -9.26 -15.28
N PHE A 9 15.91 -8.02 -15.78
CA PHE A 9 15.60 -6.80 -15.05
C PHE A 9 14.11 -6.63 -14.73
N LEU A 10 13.20 -7.06 -15.61
CA LEU A 10 11.77 -7.10 -15.31
C LEU A 10 11.50 -8.07 -14.16
N THR A 11 12.06 -9.28 -14.19
CA THR A 11 11.88 -10.25 -13.11
C THR A 11 12.43 -9.71 -11.78
N GLY A 12 13.63 -9.13 -11.79
CA GLY A 12 14.24 -8.49 -10.62
C GLY A 12 13.42 -7.31 -10.08
N ALA A 13 12.98 -6.40 -10.96
CA ALA A 13 12.18 -5.23 -10.58
C ALA A 13 10.81 -5.63 -10.01
N THR A 14 10.15 -6.62 -10.60
CA THR A 14 8.85 -7.13 -10.12
C THR A 14 8.99 -7.80 -8.75
N SER A 15 10.09 -8.53 -8.55
CA SER A 15 10.41 -9.15 -7.28
C SER A 15 10.66 -8.11 -6.18
N LEU A 16 11.42 -7.06 -6.48
CA LEU A 16 11.68 -5.96 -5.55
C LEU A 16 10.39 -5.21 -5.20
N GLN A 17 9.56 -4.88 -6.20
CA GLN A 17 8.26 -4.24 -5.98
C GLN A 17 7.36 -5.11 -5.07
N THR A 18 7.27 -6.40 -5.35
CA THR A 18 6.44 -7.33 -4.57
C THR A 18 6.91 -7.42 -3.13
N ASN A 19 8.23 -7.51 -2.91
CA ASN A 19 8.80 -7.52 -1.57
C ASN A 19 8.51 -6.21 -0.84
N ILE A 20 8.72 -5.05 -1.46
CA ILE A 20 8.42 -3.74 -0.85
C ILE A 20 6.95 -3.66 -0.45
N LEU A 21 6.02 -4.04 -1.33
CA LEU A 21 4.59 -4.03 -1.03
C LEU A 21 4.24 -4.97 0.13
N ALA A 22 4.87 -6.14 0.23
CA ALA A 22 4.65 -7.09 1.32
C ALA A 22 5.07 -6.52 2.69
N TRP A 23 6.08 -5.65 2.74
CA TRP A 23 6.49 -4.96 3.97
C TRP A 23 5.67 -3.71 4.25
N LEU A 24 5.27 -2.97 3.22
CA LEU A 24 4.54 -1.70 3.37
C LEU A 24 3.10 -1.90 3.83
N THR A 25 2.42 -2.97 3.38
CA THR A 25 1.03 -3.27 3.76
C THR A 25 0.79 -3.37 5.27
N PRO A 26 1.56 -4.16 6.06
CA PRO A 26 1.36 -4.19 7.51
C PRO A 26 1.68 -2.85 8.17
N ILE A 27 2.67 -2.09 7.67
CA ILE A 27 3.01 -0.77 8.21
C ILE A 27 1.83 0.19 8.06
N ALA A 28 1.17 0.21 6.90
CA ALA A 28 0.00 1.07 6.67
C ALA A 28 -1.16 0.73 7.61
N ILE A 29 -1.39 -0.56 7.87
CA ILE A 29 -2.41 -1.02 8.82
C ILE A 29 -2.09 -0.50 10.23
N ILE A 30 -0.83 -0.60 10.68
CA ILE A 30 -0.38 -0.08 11.97
C ILE A 30 -0.59 1.44 12.06
N LEU A 31 -0.29 2.17 10.99
CA LEU A 31 -0.47 3.62 10.94
C LEU A 31 -1.95 4.01 11.12
N VAL A 32 -2.86 3.30 10.46
CA VAL A 32 -4.30 3.50 10.63
C VAL A 32 -4.77 3.16 12.05
N MET A 33 -4.26 2.07 12.64
CA MET A 33 -4.58 1.72 14.03
C MET A 33 -4.08 2.78 15.03
N ALA A 34 -2.89 3.33 14.82
CA ALA A 34 -2.34 4.41 15.64
C ALA A 34 -3.18 5.69 15.55
N LEU A 35 -3.67 6.04 14.35
CA LEU A 35 -4.59 7.16 14.16
C LEU A 35 -5.92 6.92 14.88
N GLY A 36 -6.46 5.70 14.85
CA GLY A 36 -7.65 5.33 15.61
C GLY A 36 -7.44 5.48 17.13
N ALA A 37 -6.29 5.08 17.65
CA ALA A 37 -5.94 5.29 19.05
C ALA A 37 -5.82 6.78 19.42
N MET A 38 -5.23 7.60 18.55
CA MET A 38 -5.15 9.06 18.74
C MET A 38 -6.52 9.75 18.67
N ALA A 39 -7.45 9.21 17.87
CA ALA A 39 -8.85 9.64 17.84
C ALA A 39 -9.55 9.35 19.17
N MET A 40 -9.37 8.16 19.74
CA MET A 40 -9.93 7.82 21.05
C MET A 40 -9.34 8.68 22.19
N ALA A 41 -8.08 9.09 22.08
CA ALA A 41 -7.45 10.02 23.03
C ALA A 41 -7.94 11.48 22.88
N ASN A 42 -8.87 11.76 21.96
CA ASN A 42 -9.37 13.09 21.61
C ASN A 42 -8.25 14.10 21.25
N ARG A 43 -7.13 13.60 20.71
CA ARG A 43 -5.95 14.39 20.32
C ARG A 43 -5.66 14.33 18.82
N LEU A 44 -6.66 13.96 18.02
CA LEU A 44 -6.50 13.80 16.58
C LEU A 44 -6.45 15.17 15.89
N ALA A 45 -5.28 15.56 15.42
CA ALA A 45 -5.19 16.69 14.49
C ALA A 45 -5.55 16.19 13.07
N TRP A 46 -6.48 16.87 12.41
CA TRP A 46 -6.91 16.56 11.05
C TRP A 46 -5.77 16.51 10.02
N GLY A 47 -4.68 17.26 10.27
CA GLY A 47 -3.46 17.19 9.46
C GLY A 47 -2.82 15.80 9.42
N TRP A 48 -2.86 15.03 10.52
CA TRP A 48 -2.35 13.66 10.55
C TRP A 48 -3.20 12.70 9.72
N CYS A 49 -4.52 12.89 9.72
CA CYS A 49 -5.44 12.09 8.89
C CYS A 49 -5.21 12.34 7.40
N ILE A 50 -5.09 13.61 7.00
CA ILE A 50 -4.83 13.97 5.60
C ILE A 50 -3.46 13.45 5.16
N GLY A 51 -2.43 13.62 6.00
CA GLY A 51 -1.10 13.10 5.74
C GLY A 51 -1.08 11.58 5.56
N ALA A 52 -1.85 10.84 6.37
CA ALA A 52 -1.96 9.40 6.23
C ALA A 52 -2.68 8.96 4.95
N ILE A 53 -3.76 9.63 4.57
CA ILE A 53 -4.49 9.35 3.32
C ILE A 53 -3.57 9.57 2.11
N LEU A 54 -2.90 10.72 2.05
CA LEU A 54 -1.97 11.01 0.95
C LEU A 54 -0.76 10.10 0.95
N GLY A 55 -0.19 9.80 2.12
CA GLY A 55 0.94 8.89 2.26
C GLY A 55 0.64 7.47 1.76
N ILE A 56 -0.54 6.94 2.09
CA ILE A 56 -1.01 5.63 1.60
C ILE A 56 -1.23 5.69 0.08
N ALA A 57 -1.88 6.74 -0.43
CA ALA A 57 -2.12 6.88 -1.87
C ALA A 57 -0.81 6.88 -2.69
N ILE A 58 0.23 7.56 -2.19
CA ILE A 58 1.54 7.64 -2.84
C ILE A 58 2.32 6.33 -2.70
N ALA A 59 2.29 5.68 -1.53
CA ALA A 59 3.12 4.51 -1.26
C ALA A 59 2.69 3.24 -1.99
N PHE A 60 1.39 3.04 -2.23
CA PHE A 60 0.87 1.78 -2.78
C PHE A 60 0.53 1.84 -4.27
N GLY A 61 0.28 3.04 -4.82
CA GLY A 61 -0.09 3.22 -6.22
C GLY A 61 -1.42 2.55 -6.60
N ALA A 62 -1.82 2.73 -7.87
CA ALA A 62 -3.12 2.29 -8.38
C ALA A 62 -3.36 0.76 -8.29
N PRO A 63 -2.41 -0.14 -8.65
CA PRO A 63 -2.69 -1.58 -8.70
C PRO A 63 -3.07 -2.18 -7.34
N GLN A 64 -2.38 -1.77 -6.29
CA GLN A 64 -2.61 -2.30 -4.94
C GLN A 64 -3.94 -1.79 -4.36
N ILE A 65 -4.24 -0.50 -4.55
CA ILE A 65 -5.50 0.08 -4.09
C ILE A 65 -6.69 -0.59 -4.79
N VAL A 66 -6.58 -0.80 -6.10
CA VAL A 66 -7.63 -1.51 -6.87
C VAL A 66 -7.81 -2.94 -6.37
N SER A 67 -6.73 -3.65 -6.04
CA SER A 67 -6.79 -4.99 -5.45
C SER A 67 -7.58 -5.01 -4.14
N TRP A 68 -7.35 -4.04 -3.24
CA TRP A 68 -8.11 -3.95 -1.99
C TRP A 68 -9.58 -3.65 -2.22
N VAL A 69 -9.87 -2.68 -3.08
CA VAL A 69 -11.26 -2.32 -3.42
C VAL A 69 -12.00 -3.53 -3.98
N ARG A 70 -11.36 -4.26 -4.89
CA ARG A 70 -11.88 -5.51 -5.45
C ARG A 70 -12.09 -6.58 -4.40
N GLY A 71 -11.14 -6.75 -3.48
CA GLY A 71 -11.28 -7.63 -2.32
C GLY A 71 -12.44 -7.27 -1.39
N MET A 72 -12.74 -5.98 -1.21
CA MET A 72 -13.91 -5.51 -0.44
C MET A 72 -15.24 -5.90 -1.10
N PHE A 73 -15.26 -5.99 -2.44
CA PHE A 73 -16.42 -6.43 -3.22
C PHE A 73 -16.42 -7.94 -3.54
N GLY A 74 -15.38 -8.67 -3.12
CA GLY A 74 -15.24 -10.12 -3.36
C GLY A 74 -14.98 -10.52 -4.81
N VAL A 75 -14.40 -9.62 -5.63
CA VAL A 75 -14.16 -9.81 -7.09
C VAL A 75 -12.71 -9.64 -7.51
#